data_AF-A0A5C3KRA8-F1
#
_entry.id   AF-A0A5C3KRA8-F1
#
_cell.length_a   1.000
_cell.length_b   1.000
_cell.length_c   1.000
_cell.angle_alpha   90.00
_cell.angle_beta   90.00
_cell.angle_gamma   90.00
#
_symmetry.space_group_name_H-M   'P 1'
#
loop_
_entity.id
_entity.type
_entity.pdbx_description
1 polymer ?
#
loop_
_entity_poly.entity_id
_entity_poly.type
_entity_poly.pdbx_seq_one_letter_code
_entity_poly.pdbx_strand_id
1 'polypeptide(L)'
;MSCPKCIEGSVLPGEPTGSIQPDFQGAYLAPAPANSGSNGAKNFSIVFLTDGFGLPLKNCKILADKLASDLGCDVWVPDYFAGRPIVDLNTLVAPQRADQKMTILDWIKMIILTIPKIPAFVASRPSVVDRRLAVFFQTLKEKKSYEQIGAVGYCYGGSTAIRLASTDLINTAVICHPGTFTLEEIRRIKVATSWACAEVDIFFPDSLRLQSEAEFESRRGSDRFVDYEFKVYPATAHGFAARPNTEYADIMEAHEASFQQTVAWFKKTLST
;
A
#
# COMPACT_ATOMS: atom_id res chain seq x y z
N MET A 1 26.84 -9.04 19.74
CA MET A 1 26.98 -7.76 19.02
C MET A 1 26.11 -7.86 17.78
N SER A 2 25.03 -7.09 17.70
CA SER A 2 24.10 -7.12 16.57
C SER A 2 24.75 -6.45 15.35
N CYS A 3 24.64 -7.09 14.18
CA CYS A 3 25.15 -6.57 12.92
C CYS A 3 24.57 -5.17 12.63
N PRO A 4 25.38 -4.16 12.25
CA PRO A 4 24.88 -2.82 11.90
C PRO A 4 23.81 -2.84 10.80
N LYS A 5 23.84 -3.83 9.90
CA LYS A 5 22.84 -4.01 8.83
C LYS A 5 21.47 -4.49 9.31
N CYS A 6 21.34 -4.98 10.55
CA CYS A 6 20.04 -5.31 11.14
C CYS A 6 19.17 -4.06 11.41
N ILE A 7 19.76 -2.87 11.44
CA ILE A 7 19.08 -1.59 11.74
C ILE A 7 18.76 -0.83 10.45
N GLU A 8 19.42 -1.14 9.32
CA GLU A 8 19.18 -0.50 8.01
C GLU A 8 17.88 -0.95 7.33
N GLY A 9 17.20 -1.95 7.90
CA GLY A 9 15.76 -2.11 7.75
C GLY A 9 15.23 -1.93 6.33
N SER A 10 15.61 -2.81 5.40
CA SER A 10 14.87 -3.03 4.15
C SER A 10 14.63 -1.77 3.29
N VAL A 11 15.51 -0.78 3.35
CA VAL A 11 15.41 0.41 2.52
C VAL A 11 15.78 0.06 1.07
N LEU A 12 14.91 0.37 0.12
CA LEU A 12 15.14 0.09 -1.30
C LEU A 12 16.29 0.95 -1.84
N PRO A 13 17.10 0.42 -2.78
CA PRO A 13 18.15 1.17 -3.43
C PRO A 13 17.55 2.29 -4.31
N GLY A 14 18.33 3.35 -4.51
CA GLY A 14 17.91 4.53 -5.27
C GLY A 14 17.46 5.70 -4.40
N GLU A 15 17.20 6.82 -5.06
CA GLU A 15 16.73 8.05 -4.43
C GLU A 15 15.42 8.51 -5.07
N PRO A 16 14.48 9.05 -4.27
CA PRO A 16 13.25 9.64 -4.79
C PRO A 16 13.51 10.77 -5.80
N THR A 17 12.76 10.80 -6.90
CA THR A 17 12.93 11.75 -8.01
C THR A 17 11.78 12.76 -8.17
N GLY A 18 10.59 12.43 -7.68
CA GLY A 18 9.48 13.35 -7.49
C GLY A 18 9.69 14.39 -6.39
N SER A 19 8.60 15.09 -6.02
CA SER A 19 8.66 16.26 -5.13
C SER A 19 7.50 16.34 -4.14
N ILE A 20 7.72 16.95 -2.98
CA ILE A 20 6.65 17.26 -2.02
C ILE A 20 5.82 18.44 -2.53
N GLN A 21 4.50 18.31 -2.45
CA GLN A 21 3.51 19.24 -2.93
C GLN A 21 2.75 19.84 -1.72
N PRO A 22 3.14 21.03 -1.24
CA PRO A 22 2.49 21.68 -0.07
C PRO A 22 0.99 21.89 -0.28
N ASP A 23 0.61 22.21 -1.52
CA ASP A 23 -0.75 22.45 -1.99
C ASP A 23 -1.67 21.23 -1.92
N PHE A 24 -1.12 20.04 -1.66
CA PHE A 24 -1.81 18.76 -1.58
C PHE A 24 -1.55 18.11 -0.22
N GLN A 25 -1.64 18.89 0.86
CA GLN A 25 -1.42 18.44 2.24
C GLN A 25 -0.03 17.80 2.46
N GLY A 26 0.99 18.26 1.73
CA GLY A 26 2.34 17.71 1.83
C GLY A 26 2.51 16.36 1.15
N ALA A 27 1.59 15.96 0.25
CA ALA A 27 1.73 14.75 -0.55
C ALA A 27 3.01 14.78 -1.39
N TYR A 28 3.63 13.63 -1.59
CA TYR A 28 4.69 13.46 -2.59
C TYR A 28 4.07 13.17 -3.96
N LEU A 29 4.58 13.82 -5.00
CA LEU A 29 4.20 13.59 -6.39
C LEU A 29 5.39 13.04 -7.16
N ALA A 30 5.24 11.82 -7.67
CA ALA A 30 6.04 11.29 -8.75
C ALA A 30 5.31 11.58 -10.09
N PRO A 31 5.79 12.54 -10.89
CA PRO A 31 5.10 12.93 -12.11
C PRO A 31 5.26 11.88 -13.22
N ALA A 32 4.32 11.84 -14.15
CA ALA A 32 4.48 11.07 -15.38
C ALA A 32 5.78 11.48 -16.12
N PRO A 33 6.52 10.53 -16.75
CA PRO A 33 7.73 10.86 -17.51
C PRO A 33 7.46 11.85 -18.65
N ALA A 34 8.34 12.83 -18.82
CA ALA A 34 8.22 13.89 -19.84
C ALA A 34 8.15 13.39 -21.29
N ASN A 35 8.69 12.19 -21.57
CA ASN A 35 8.69 11.56 -22.89
C ASN A 35 7.46 10.67 -23.16
N SER A 36 6.46 10.70 -22.28
CA SER A 36 5.13 10.13 -22.55
C SER A 36 4.49 11.03 -23.61
N GLY A 37 4.81 10.75 -24.88
CA GLY A 37 4.76 11.70 -25.98
C GLY A 37 3.42 12.40 -26.23
N SER A 38 3.44 13.33 -27.17
CA SER A 38 2.34 14.17 -27.67
C SER A 38 1.08 13.44 -28.18
N ASN A 39 0.91 12.14 -27.89
CA ASN A 39 -0.31 11.36 -27.99
C ASN A 39 -0.82 11.00 -26.59
N GLY A 40 -1.30 12.01 -25.87
CA GLY A 40 -2.18 11.88 -24.69
C GLY A 40 -1.47 11.58 -23.39
N ALA A 41 -1.34 12.59 -22.52
CA ALA A 41 -1.20 12.34 -21.09
C ALA A 41 -2.27 11.32 -20.66
N LYS A 42 -1.89 10.28 -19.90
CA LYS A 42 -2.88 9.33 -19.39
C LYS A 42 -3.90 10.10 -18.54
N ASN A 43 -5.18 9.89 -18.80
CA ASN A 43 -6.27 10.53 -18.06
C ASN A 43 -6.47 9.93 -16.65
N PHE A 44 -5.56 9.11 -16.17
CA PHE A 44 -5.63 8.51 -14.83
C PHE A 44 -4.41 8.85 -13.99
N SER A 45 -4.56 8.72 -12.68
CA SER A 45 -3.46 8.78 -11.71
C SER A 45 -3.54 7.62 -10.73
N ILE A 46 -2.46 7.39 -10.00
CA ILE A 46 -2.41 6.41 -8.91
C ILE A 46 -2.22 7.13 -7.58
N VAL A 47 -2.96 6.71 -6.56
CA VAL A 47 -2.74 7.09 -5.17
C VAL A 47 -2.05 5.93 -4.45
N PHE A 48 -0.81 6.15 -4.02
CA PHE A 48 0.00 5.22 -3.26
C PHE A 48 -0.20 5.46 -1.76
N LEU A 49 -0.81 4.49 -1.08
CA LEU A 49 -1.09 4.53 0.35
C LEU A 49 0.04 3.81 1.11
N THR A 50 0.86 4.60 1.80
CA THR A 50 2.00 4.16 2.61
C THR A 50 1.65 3.14 3.70
N ASP A 51 2.65 2.37 4.12
CA ASP A 51 2.56 1.59 5.34
C ASP A 51 2.65 2.49 6.59
N GLY A 52 2.72 1.88 7.78
CA GLY A 52 2.72 2.62 9.03
C GLY A 52 3.89 3.60 9.23
N PHE A 53 4.93 3.55 8.40
CA PHE A 53 6.08 4.44 8.48
C PHE A 53 5.85 5.78 7.77
N GLY A 54 4.87 5.85 6.86
CA GLY A 54 4.55 7.08 6.14
C GLY A 54 5.66 7.58 5.20
N LEU A 55 5.58 8.87 4.84
CA LEU A 55 6.55 9.55 3.98
C LEU A 55 8.02 9.58 4.49
N PRO A 56 8.31 9.49 5.80
CA PRO A 56 9.68 9.34 6.29
C PRO A 56 10.41 8.12 5.73
N LEU A 57 9.71 7.01 5.46
CA LEU A 57 10.32 5.86 4.80
C LEU A 57 10.42 6.10 3.28
N LYS A 58 11.64 6.21 2.76
CA LYS A 58 11.84 6.54 1.34
C LYS A 58 11.32 5.50 0.34
N ASN A 59 11.12 4.24 0.75
CA ASN A 59 10.63 3.17 -0.12
C ASN A 59 9.32 3.53 -0.82
N CYS A 60 8.38 4.18 -0.11
CA CYS A 60 7.11 4.56 -0.71
C CYS A 60 7.27 5.52 -1.90
N LYS A 61 8.26 6.43 -1.83
CA LYS A 61 8.57 7.39 -2.89
C LYS A 61 9.28 6.71 -4.05
N ILE A 62 10.25 5.84 -3.76
CA ILE A 62 10.96 5.05 -4.77
C ILE A 62 9.98 4.17 -5.58
N LEU A 63 9.06 3.49 -4.89
CA LEU A 63 8.03 2.68 -5.53
C LEU A 63 7.03 3.54 -6.34
N ALA A 64 6.68 4.73 -5.83
CA ALA A 64 5.83 5.66 -6.56
C ALA A 64 6.50 6.17 -7.85
N ASP A 65 7.79 6.50 -7.80
CA ASP A 65 8.57 6.88 -8.99
C ASP A 65 8.60 5.76 -10.03
N LYS A 66 8.84 4.52 -9.58
CA LYS A 66 8.85 3.35 -10.48
C LYS A 66 7.47 3.11 -11.09
N LEU A 67 6.38 3.24 -10.32
CA LEU A 67 5.01 3.15 -10.85
C LEU A 67 4.72 4.26 -11.86
N ALA A 68 5.13 5.50 -11.59
CA ALA A 68 4.93 6.62 -12.49
C ALA A 68 5.63 6.38 -13.84
N SER A 69 6.86 5.85 -13.78
CA SER A 69 7.62 5.43 -14.94
C SER A 69 6.93 4.30 -15.73
N ASP A 70 6.57 3.20 -15.06
CA ASP A 70 6.08 1.98 -15.73
C ASP A 70 4.63 2.08 -16.26
N LEU A 71 3.84 2.98 -15.67
CA LEU A 71 2.45 3.26 -16.07
C LEU A 71 2.32 4.52 -16.93
N GLY A 72 3.32 5.40 -16.95
CA GLY A 72 3.27 6.66 -17.69
C GLY A 72 2.21 7.64 -17.14
N CYS A 73 2.02 7.67 -15.82
CA CYS A 73 1.01 8.50 -15.16
C CYS A 73 1.55 9.16 -13.88
N ASP A 74 0.82 10.16 -13.37
CA ASP A 74 1.13 10.75 -12.07
C ASP A 74 0.83 9.76 -10.94
N VAL A 75 1.75 9.67 -9.98
CA VAL A 75 1.57 8.89 -8.75
C VAL A 75 1.71 9.79 -7.54
N TRP A 76 0.66 9.82 -6.72
CA TRP A 76 0.57 10.62 -5.51
C TRP A 76 0.73 9.77 -4.26
N VAL A 77 1.58 10.19 -3.34
CA VAL A 77 1.75 9.58 -2.02
C VAL A 77 1.27 10.59 -0.96
N PRO A 78 -0.01 10.56 -0.55
CA PRO A 78 -0.55 11.50 0.43
C PRO A 78 0.03 11.31 1.85
N ASP A 79 0.28 12.39 2.57
CA ASP A 79 0.60 12.36 4.01
C ASP A 79 -0.68 12.36 4.87
N TYR A 80 -1.42 11.25 4.85
CA TYR A 80 -2.61 11.11 5.69
C TYR A 80 -2.29 10.88 7.18
N PHE A 81 -1.01 10.78 7.55
CA PHE A 81 -0.55 10.79 8.94
C PHE A 81 -0.29 12.21 9.47
N ALA A 82 -0.33 13.24 8.61
CA ALA A 82 -0.09 14.63 8.97
C ALA A 82 1.23 14.83 9.74
N GLY A 83 2.31 14.25 9.21
CA GLY A 83 3.66 14.30 9.77
C GLY A 83 3.87 13.43 11.02
N ARG A 84 2.88 12.60 11.40
CA ARG A 84 2.94 11.75 12.61
C ARG A 84 2.63 10.29 12.28
N PRO A 85 3.54 9.56 11.60
CA PRO A 85 3.34 8.15 11.29
C PRO A 85 3.19 7.29 12.55
N ILE A 86 2.59 6.12 12.38
CA ILE A 86 2.29 5.19 13.49
C ILE A 86 3.51 4.36 13.92
N VAL A 87 4.50 4.20 13.04
CA VAL A 87 5.76 3.48 13.30
C VAL A 87 6.95 4.39 12.96
N ASP A 88 7.98 4.36 13.81
CA ASP A 88 9.26 5.01 13.51
C ASP A 88 10.18 4.05 12.77
N LEU A 89 11.07 4.60 11.92
CA LEU A 89 12.06 3.83 11.16
C LEU A 89 12.93 2.91 12.03
N ASN A 90 13.19 3.29 13.28
CA ASN A 90 14.06 2.54 14.20
C ASN A 90 13.35 1.38 14.91
N THR A 91 12.05 1.17 14.68
CA THR A 91 11.21 0.22 15.45
C THR A 91 10.81 -1.01 14.61
N LEU A 92 11.67 -1.42 13.67
CA LEU A 92 11.44 -2.58 12.80
C LEU A 92 11.61 -3.90 13.57
N VAL A 93 10.50 -4.44 14.08
CA VAL A 93 10.42 -5.76 14.73
C VAL A 93 9.37 -6.63 14.02
N ALA A 94 9.46 -6.70 12.68
CA ALA A 94 8.60 -7.56 11.88
C ALA A 94 9.40 -8.78 11.38
N PRO A 95 8.79 -9.97 11.31
CA PRO A 95 9.37 -11.11 10.61
C PRO A 95 9.76 -10.72 9.19
N GLN A 96 10.94 -11.14 8.75
CA GLN A 96 11.47 -10.79 7.43
C GLN A 96 11.20 -11.90 6.41
N ARG A 97 10.74 -13.07 6.87
CA ARG A 97 10.53 -14.27 6.07
C ARG A 97 9.51 -15.20 6.76
N ALA A 98 8.85 -16.06 6.00
CA ALA A 98 7.76 -16.91 6.46
C ALA A 98 8.17 -17.93 7.55
N ASP A 99 9.42 -18.40 7.52
CA ASP A 99 9.96 -19.34 8.51
C ASP A 99 10.35 -18.68 9.84
N GLN A 100 10.42 -17.35 9.88
CA GLN A 100 10.74 -16.59 11.08
C GLN A 100 9.47 -16.35 11.92
N LYS A 101 9.27 -17.20 12.92
CA LYS A 101 8.16 -17.01 13.87
C LYS A 101 8.55 -15.98 14.93
N MET A 102 7.62 -15.09 15.26
CA MET A 102 7.79 -14.19 16.40
C MET A 102 7.88 -15.01 17.70
N THR A 103 8.92 -14.75 18.50
CA THR A 103 9.06 -15.34 19.83
C THR A 103 8.19 -14.60 20.85
N ILE A 104 7.97 -15.20 22.02
CA ILE A 104 7.25 -14.54 23.14
C ILE A 104 7.93 -13.20 23.51
N LEU A 105 9.26 -13.16 23.48
CA LEU A 105 10.02 -11.95 23.76
C LEU A 105 9.78 -10.87 22.69
N ASP A 106 9.65 -11.26 21.42
CA ASP A 106 9.36 -10.31 20.33
C ASP A 106 7.94 -9.74 20.47
N TRP A 107 6.98 -10.56 20.87
CA TRP A 107 5.62 -10.11 21.20
C TRP A 107 5.61 -9.11 22.37
N ILE A 108 6.34 -9.41 23.45
CA ILE A 108 6.47 -8.49 24.60
C ILE A 108 7.12 -7.17 24.17
N LYS A 109 8.21 -7.22 23.39
CA LYS A 109 8.86 -6.02 22.86
C LYS A 109 7.92 -5.20 21.99
N MET A 110 7.17 -5.84 21.08
CA MET A 110 6.18 -5.18 20.24
C MET A 110 5.13 -4.44 21.06
N ILE A 111 4.60 -5.07 22.13
CA ILE A 111 3.65 -4.42 23.04
C ILE A 111 4.29 -3.20 23.73
N ILE A 112 5.51 -3.35 24.29
CA ILE A 112 6.18 -2.25 24.98
C ILE A 112 6.47 -1.08 24.03
N LEU A 113 6.94 -1.36 22.81
CA LEU A 113 7.28 -0.35 21.79
C LEU A 113 6.04 0.37 21.23
N THR A 114 4.86 -0.26 21.28
CA THR A 114 3.61 0.34 20.80
C THR A 114 2.92 1.24 21.83
N ILE A 115 3.18 1.09 23.14
CA ILE A 115 2.56 1.92 24.19
C ILE A 115 2.81 3.43 23.99
N PRO A 116 4.05 3.91 23.79
CA PRO A 116 4.29 5.33 23.53
C PRO A 116 3.65 5.84 22.25
N LYS A 117 3.24 4.94 21.34
CA LYS A 117 2.65 5.25 20.04
C LYS A 117 1.13 5.35 20.06
N ILE A 118 0.47 5.07 21.19
CA ILE A 118 -1.00 5.19 21.32
C ILE A 118 -1.53 6.53 20.79
N PRO A 119 -0.94 7.71 21.10
CA PRO A 119 -1.41 8.97 20.55
C PRO A 119 -1.34 9.03 19.01
N ALA A 120 -0.28 8.46 18.41
CA ALA A 120 -0.14 8.38 16.95
C ALA A 120 -1.18 7.43 16.34
N PHE A 121 -1.45 6.29 16.98
CA PHE A 121 -2.54 5.38 16.59
C PHE A 121 -3.91 6.05 16.65
N VAL A 122 -4.21 6.82 17.71
CA VAL A 122 -5.48 7.56 17.83
C VAL A 122 -5.58 8.66 16.77
N ALA A 123 -4.50 9.41 16.56
CA ALA A 123 -4.42 10.46 15.53
C ALA A 123 -4.43 9.92 14.09
N SER A 124 -4.22 8.61 13.95
CA SER A 124 -4.18 7.88 12.68
C SER A 124 -5.23 6.77 12.64
N ARG A 125 -6.28 6.84 13.45
CA ARG A 125 -7.39 5.88 13.37
C ARG A 125 -8.13 6.05 12.02
N PRO A 126 -8.78 5.01 11.49
CA PRO A 126 -9.43 5.03 10.18
C PRO A 126 -10.26 6.29 9.90
N SER A 127 -11.17 6.67 10.81
CA SER A 127 -12.03 7.84 10.63
C SER A 127 -11.31 9.19 10.51
N VAL A 128 -10.09 9.30 11.05
CA VAL A 128 -9.27 10.52 10.95
C VAL A 128 -8.49 10.52 9.64
N VAL A 129 -7.88 9.39 9.29
CA VAL A 129 -7.16 9.22 8.02
C VAL A 129 -8.09 9.39 6.83
N ASP A 130 -9.26 8.76 6.86
CA ASP A 130 -10.23 8.80 5.76
C ASP A 130 -10.75 10.24 5.54
N ARG A 131 -10.90 11.04 6.60
CA ARG A 131 -11.23 12.47 6.48
C ARG A 131 -10.13 13.27 5.81
N ARG A 132 -8.86 13.01 6.15
CA ARG A 132 -7.72 13.69 5.50
C ARG A 132 -7.64 13.29 4.03
N LEU A 133 -7.82 12.01 3.72
CA LEU A 133 -7.86 11.52 2.35
C LEU A 133 -9.01 12.14 1.56
N ALA A 134 -10.20 12.30 2.14
CA ALA A 134 -11.31 12.97 1.47
C ALA A 134 -10.95 14.40 1.04
N VAL A 135 -10.25 15.17 1.89
CA VAL A 135 -9.73 16.51 1.53
C VAL A 135 -8.69 16.42 0.42
N PHE A 136 -7.78 15.43 0.49
CA PHE A 136 -6.77 15.21 -0.55
C PHE A 136 -7.41 14.89 -1.91
N PHE A 137 -8.37 13.96 -1.97
CA PHE A 137 -9.09 13.60 -3.19
C PHE A 137 -9.93 14.77 -3.73
N GLN A 138 -10.55 15.57 -2.85
CA GLN A 138 -11.21 16.81 -3.26
C GLN A 138 -10.22 17.77 -3.92
N THR A 139 -9.04 17.95 -3.31
CA THR A 139 -7.98 18.80 -3.86
C THR A 139 -7.49 18.29 -5.22
N LEU A 140 -7.34 16.97 -5.39
CA LEU A 140 -7.04 16.36 -6.69
C LEU A 140 -8.12 16.71 -7.72
N LYS A 141 -9.40 16.54 -7.37
CA LYS A 141 -10.53 16.83 -8.27
C LYS A 141 -10.59 18.30 -8.69
N GLU A 142 -10.24 19.22 -7.80
CA GLU A 142 -10.28 20.67 -8.05
C GLU A 142 -9.09 21.15 -8.87
N LYS A 143 -7.89 20.62 -8.62
CA LYS A 143 -6.63 21.11 -9.20
C LYS A 143 -6.09 20.25 -10.34
N LYS A 144 -6.60 19.04 -10.52
CA LYS A 144 -6.15 18.07 -11.54
C LYS A 144 -7.38 17.52 -12.29
N SER A 145 -7.15 17.08 -13.52
CA SER A 145 -8.21 16.61 -14.42
C SER A 145 -8.04 15.12 -14.71
N TYR A 146 -7.99 14.30 -13.66
CA TYR A 146 -7.97 12.83 -13.82
C TYR A 146 -9.40 12.32 -13.99
N GLU A 147 -9.65 11.52 -15.02
CA GLU A 147 -10.90 10.79 -15.26
C GLU A 147 -11.02 9.55 -14.38
N GLN A 148 -9.88 8.91 -14.08
CA GLN A 148 -9.82 7.74 -13.22
C GLN A 148 -8.70 7.84 -12.20
N ILE A 149 -8.89 7.23 -11.03
CA ILE A 149 -7.87 7.14 -9.98
C ILE A 149 -7.78 5.70 -9.50
N GLY A 150 -6.60 5.10 -9.64
CA GLY A 150 -6.26 3.84 -8.98
C GLY A 150 -5.71 4.09 -7.58
N ALA A 151 -5.82 3.10 -6.68
CA ALA A 151 -5.08 3.13 -5.42
C ALA A 151 -4.28 1.85 -5.19
N VAL A 152 -3.04 1.97 -4.74
CA VAL A 152 -2.26 0.84 -4.22
C VAL A 152 -1.95 1.10 -2.77
N GLY A 153 -2.14 0.11 -1.90
CA GLY A 153 -1.92 0.28 -0.47
C GLY A 153 -1.11 -0.85 0.15
N TYR A 154 -0.22 -0.49 1.08
CA TYR A 154 0.68 -1.42 1.76
C TYR A 154 0.42 -1.43 3.27
N CYS A 155 0.24 -2.58 3.91
CA CYS A 155 0.01 -2.67 5.37
C CYS A 155 -1.17 -1.78 5.80
N TYR A 156 -0.94 -0.74 6.61
CA TYR A 156 -1.95 0.25 6.99
C TYR A 156 -2.61 0.89 5.76
N GLY A 157 -1.81 1.20 4.74
CA GLY A 157 -2.29 1.67 3.44
C GLY A 157 -3.14 0.63 2.71
N GLY A 158 -2.86 -0.66 2.89
CA GLY A 158 -3.66 -1.76 2.34
C GLY A 158 -5.06 -1.81 2.96
N SER A 159 -5.17 -1.73 4.29
CA SER A 159 -6.46 -1.59 4.97
C SER A 159 -7.20 -0.31 4.56
N THR A 160 -6.45 0.77 4.26
CA THR A 160 -7.01 2.02 3.78
C THR A 160 -7.51 1.90 2.34
N ALA A 161 -6.81 1.18 1.47
CA ALA A 161 -7.25 0.87 0.12
C ALA A 161 -8.56 0.07 0.13
N ILE A 162 -8.71 -0.90 1.05
CA ILE A 162 -9.96 -1.65 1.26
C ILE A 162 -11.12 -0.68 1.55
N ARG A 163 -10.93 0.27 2.47
CA ARG A 163 -11.97 1.25 2.80
C ARG A 163 -12.27 2.17 1.62
N LEU A 164 -11.26 2.69 0.93
CA LEU A 164 -11.45 3.53 -0.25
C LEU A 164 -12.15 2.78 -1.39
N ALA A 165 -11.91 1.47 -1.54
CA ALA A 165 -12.55 0.62 -2.53
C ALA A 165 -14.06 0.40 -2.30
N SER A 166 -14.59 0.85 -1.15
CA SER A 166 -16.03 0.95 -0.87
C SER A 166 -16.64 2.31 -1.22
N THR A 167 -15.83 3.27 -1.67
CA THR A 167 -16.24 4.65 -2.00
C THR A 167 -16.21 4.90 -3.51
N ASP A 168 -16.62 6.10 -3.94
CA ASP A 168 -16.51 6.56 -5.34
C ASP A 168 -15.23 7.39 -5.61
N LEU A 169 -14.25 7.36 -4.69
CA LEU A 169 -13.02 8.13 -4.81
C LEU A 169 -11.97 7.48 -5.72
N ILE A 170 -12.08 6.17 -5.95
CA ILE A 170 -11.15 5.38 -6.75
C ILE A 170 -11.90 4.43 -7.67
N ASN A 171 -11.28 4.01 -8.77
CA ASN A 171 -11.87 3.12 -9.77
C ASN A 171 -11.40 1.67 -9.64
N THR A 172 -10.27 1.45 -8.96
CA THR A 172 -9.68 0.13 -8.75
C THR A 172 -8.63 0.20 -7.65
N ALA A 173 -8.33 -0.94 -7.01
CA ALA A 173 -7.32 -1.00 -5.97
C ALA A 173 -6.37 -2.20 -6.08
N VAL A 174 -5.14 -2.02 -5.60
CA VAL A 174 -4.19 -3.10 -5.31
C VAL A 174 -3.89 -3.10 -3.81
N ILE A 175 -4.09 -4.22 -3.15
CA ILE A 175 -3.97 -4.39 -1.70
C ILE A 175 -2.78 -5.30 -1.41
N CYS A 176 -1.72 -4.73 -0.87
CA CYS A 176 -0.47 -5.41 -0.55
C CYS A 176 -0.37 -5.66 0.96
N HIS A 177 -0.33 -6.94 1.37
CA HIS A 177 -0.18 -7.39 2.76
C HIS A 177 -0.93 -6.48 3.76
N PRO A 178 -2.26 -6.38 3.68
CA PRO A 178 -3.03 -5.37 4.42
C PRO A 178 -2.84 -5.54 5.94
N GLY A 179 -3.00 -4.43 6.67
CA GLY A 179 -3.15 -4.47 8.11
C GLY A 179 -4.51 -5.05 8.51
N THR A 180 -5.00 -4.72 9.69
CA THR A 180 -6.30 -5.20 10.15
C THR A 180 -7.46 -4.63 9.34
N PHE A 181 -8.47 -5.45 9.09
CA PHE A 181 -9.75 -5.10 8.48
C PHE A 181 -10.81 -6.15 8.88
N THR A 182 -12.06 -5.90 8.52
CA THR A 182 -13.21 -6.78 8.78
C THR A 182 -13.79 -7.35 7.49
N LEU A 183 -14.43 -8.52 7.55
CA LEU A 183 -15.17 -9.06 6.40
C LEU A 183 -16.31 -8.15 5.96
N GLU A 184 -16.86 -7.34 6.86
CA GLU A 184 -17.86 -6.33 6.48
C GLU A 184 -17.27 -5.27 5.54
N GLU A 185 -16.02 -4.84 5.77
CA GLU A 185 -15.33 -3.95 4.83
C GLU A 185 -15.12 -4.62 3.46
N ILE A 186 -14.76 -5.92 3.43
CA ILE A 186 -14.69 -6.68 2.17
C ILE A 186 -16.03 -6.72 1.46
N ARG A 187 -17.12 -6.97 2.19
CA ARG A 187 -18.50 -6.95 1.67
C ARG A 187 -18.89 -5.61 1.07
N ARG A 188 -18.24 -4.51 1.44
CA ARG A 188 -18.54 -3.16 0.93
C ARG A 188 -17.69 -2.76 -0.27
N ILE A 189 -16.63 -3.50 -0.61
CA ILE A 189 -15.83 -3.25 -1.81
C ILE A 189 -16.73 -3.30 -3.05
N LYS A 190 -16.64 -2.27 -3.89
CA LYS A 190 -17.44 -2.09 -5.11
C LYS A 190 -16.62 -1.77 -6.36
N VAL A 191 -15.29 -1.87 -6.27
CA VAL A 191 -14.38 -1.71 -7.41
C VAL A 191 -13.50 -2.93 -7.58
N ALA A 192 -12.91 -3.10 -8.76
CA ALA A 192 -12.03 -4.23 -9.03
C ALA A 192 -10.78 -4.18 -8.15
N THR A 193 -10.36 -5.31 -7.58
CA THR A 193 -9.21 -5.38 -6.65
C THR A 193 -8.20 -6.50 -6.91
N SER A 194 -6.91 -6.20 -6.80
CA SER A 194 -5.84 -7.20 -6.81
C SER A 194 -5.17 -7.29 -5.44
N TRP A 195 -4.88 -8.50 -4.98
CA TRP A 195 -4.36 -8.75 -3.64
C TRP A 195 -3.00 -9.43 -3.73
N ALA A 196 -1.95 -8.76 -3.24
CA ALA A 196 -0.61 -9.30 -3.09
C ALA A 196 -0.44 -9.79 -1.64
N CYS A 197 -0.61 -11.09 -1.44
CA CYS A 197 -0.66 -11.73 -0.13
C CYS A 197 0.71 -12.30 0.24
N ALA A 198 1.14 -12.05 1.48
CA ALA A 198 2.29 -12.78 2.00
C ALA A 198 1.89 -14.23 2.33
N GLU A 199 2.85 -15.16 2.33
CA GLU A 199 2.58 -16.56 2.73
C GLU A 199 2.21 -16.63 4.22
N VAL A 200 2.99 -15.96 5.07
CA VAL A 200 2.74 -15.89 6.51
C VAL A 200 2.54 -14.44 6.93
N ASP A 201 1.29 -14.10 7.23
CA ASP A 201 0.89 -12.76 7.65
C ASP A 201 0.09 -12.79 8.94
N ILE A 202 0.56 -12.08 9.97
CA ILE A 202 -0.11 -11.99 11.27
C ILE A 202 -1.39 -11.14 11.22
N PHE A 203 -1.52 -10.25 10.25
CA PHE A 203 -2.68 -9.36 10.08
C PHE A 203 -3.65 -9.90 9.02
N PHE A 204 -3.14 -10.66 8.05
CA PHE A 204 -3.94 -11.26 6.99
C PHE A 204 -3.68 -12.77 6.82
N PRO A 205 -4.01 -13.58 7.84
CA PRO A 205 -3.77 -15.02 7.80
C PRO A 205 -4.63 -15.71 6.74
N ASP A 206 -4.23 -16.92 6.33
CA ASP A 206 -4.91 -17.72 5.31
C ASP A 206 -6.42 -17.89 5.54
N SER A 207 -6.84 -18.06 6.80
CA SER A 207 -8.26 -18.18 7.13
C SER A 207 -9.05 -16.93 6.77
N LEU A 208 -8.49 -15.74 6.99
CA LEU A 208 -9.11 -14.48 6.62
C LEU A 208 -9.03 -14.25 5.11
N ARG A 209 -7.91 -14.61 4.46
CA ARG A 209 -7.75 -14.55 3.00
C ARG A 209 -8.78 -15.40 2.27
N LEU A 210 -8.93 -16.67 2.66
CA LEU A 210 -9.91 -17.58 2.07
C LEU A 210 -11.35 -17.10 2.29
N GLN A 211 -11.66 -16.53 3.45
CA GLN A 211 -12.96 -15.90 3.70
C GLN A 211 -13.18 -14.68 2.80
N SER A 212 -12.18 -13.80 2.66
CA SER A 212 -12.26 -12.64 1.75
C SER A 212 -12.47 -13.07 0.30
N GLU A 213 -11.74 -14.07 -0.18
CA GLU A 213 -11.88 -14.62 -1.52
C GLU A 213 -13.28 -15.21 -1.76
N ALA A 214 -13.81 -15.96 -0.79
CA ALA A 214 -15.18 -16.48 -0.84
C ALA A 214 -16.24 -15.36 -0.86
N GLU A 215 -16.01 -14.23 -0.19
CA GLU A 215 -16.90 -13.06 -0.23
C GLU A 215 -16.93 -12.37 -1.61
N PHE A 216 -15.86 -12.46 -2.41
CA PHE A 216 -15.87 -12.00 -3.80
C PHE A 216 -16.53 -13.03 -4.71
N GLU A 217 -16.18 -14.31 -4.57
CA GLU A 217 -16.73 -15.39 -5.38
C GLU A 217 -18.25 -15.53 -5.21
N SER A 218 -18.78 -15.35 -4.00
CA SER A 218 -20.22 -15.44 -3.72
C SER A 218 -21.06 -14.41 -4.49
N ARG A 219 -20.41 -13.35 -5.02
CA ARG A 219 -21.07 -12.31 -5.83
C ARG A 219 -21.09 -12.66 -7.31
N ARG A 220 -20.43 -13.74 -7.76
CA ARG A 220 -20.36 -14.11 -9.18
C ARG A 220 -21.77 -14.22 -9.77
N GLY A 221 -21.99 -13.51 -10.88
CA GLY A 221 -23.31 -13.45 -11.54
C GLY A 221 -24.31 -12.46 -10.93
N SER A 222 -23.94 -11.71 -9.88
CA SER A 222 -24.73 -10.59 -9.37
C SER A 222 -24.25 -9.24 -9.92
N ASP A 223 -25.08 -8.21 -9.76
CA ASP A 223 -24.75 -6.80 -10.04
C ASP A 223 -23.63 -6.24 -9.14
N ARG A 224 -23.35 -6.92 -8.02
CA ARG A 224 -22.28 -6.59 -7.07
C ARG A 224 -20.95 -7.26 -7.40
N PHE A 225 -20.88 -8.06 -8.46
CA PHE A 225 -19.64 -8.69 -8.89
C PHE A 225 -18.66 -7.63 -9.39
N VAL A 226 -17.40 -7.74 -8.96
CA VAL A 226 -16.28 -6.94 -9.45
C VAL A 226 -15.10 -7.87 -9.68
N ASP A 227 -14.28 -7.55 -10.66
CA ASP A 227 -13.06 -8.30 -10.95
C ASP A 227 -12.13 -8.35 -9.72
N TYR A 228 -11.58 -9.52 -9.44
CA TYR A 228 -10.62 -9.67 -8.36
C TYR A 228 -9.54 -10.72 -8.65
N GLU A 229 -8.41 -10.62 -7.96
CA GLU A 229 -7.38 -11.67 -7.91
C GLU A 229 -6.69 -11.72 -6.55
N PHE A 230 -6.37 -12.92 -6.06
CA PHE A 230 -5.52 -13.12 -4.89
C PHE A 230 -4.27 -13.90 -5.31
N LYS A 231 -3.09 -13.34 -5.02
CA LYS A 231 -1.82 -13.98 -5.31
C LYS A 231 -0.97 -14.06 -4.06
N VAL A 232 -0.70 -15.29 -3.63
CA VAL A 232 0.18 -15.60 -2.49
C VAL A 232 1.61 -15.70 -2.99
N TYR A 233 2.53 -15.01 -2.32
CA TYR A 233 3.96 -15.04 -2.63
C TYR A 233 4.69 -15.94 -1.63
N PRO A 234 5.28 -17.07 -2.06
CA PRO A 234 6.01 -17.97 -1.18
C PRO A 234 7.18 -17.32 -0.44
N ALA A 235 7.57 -17.89 0.69
CA ALA A 235 8.60 -17.45 1.63
C ALA A 235 8.38 -16.08 2.27
N THR A 236 7.37 -15.32 1.86
CA THR A 236 7.19 -13.93 2.30
C THR A 236 6.47 -13.81 3.64
N ALA A 237 6.82 -12.74 4.36
CA ALA A 237 6.11 -12.28 5.54
C ALA A 237 5.53 -10.88 5.33
N HIS A 238 4.75 -10.40 6.31
CA HIS A 238 4.14 -9.08 6.27
C HIS A 238 5.16 -7.97 5.97
N GLY A 239 4.86 -7.12 4.99
CA GLY A 239 5.74 -6.02 4.57
C GLY A 239 6.61 -6.31 3.34
N PHE A 240 6.66 -7.54 2.83
CA PHE A 240 7.55 -7.92 1.72
C PHE A 240 7.41 -7.03 0.47
N ALA A 241 6.19 -6.56 0.16
CA ALA A 241 5.93 -5.77 -1.04
C ALA A 241 6.37 -4.30 -0.90
N ALA A 242 6.50 -3.76 0.31
CA ALA A 242 6.97 -2.38 0.54
C ALA A 242 8.42 -2.31 1.04
N ARG A 243 8.86 -3.34 1.75
CA ARG A 243 10.07 -3.38 2.56
C ARG A 243 10.68 -4.78 2.52
N PRO A 244 11.08 -5.28 1.33
CA PRO A 244 11.69 -6.58 1.24
C PRO A 244 13.03 -6.60 1.99
N ASN A 245 13.35 -7.73 2.62
CA ASN A 245 14.72 -7.94 3.04
C ASN A 245 15.57 -8.26 1.80
N THR A 246 16.50 -7.35 1.48
CA THR A 246 17.39 -7.42 0.32
C THR A 246 18.48 -8.49 0.42
N GLU A 247 18.67 -9.09 1.60
CA GLU A 247 19.60 -10.21 1.81
C GLU A 247 19.03 -11.55 1.30
N TYR A 248 17.71 -11.64 1.12
CA TYR A 248 17.01 -12.84 0.65
C TYR A 248 16.56 -12.67 -0.80
N ALA A 249 17.18 -13.40 -1.72
CA ALA A 249 16.89 -13.31 -3.15
C ALA A 249 15.45 -13.70 -3.51
N ASP A 250 14.91 -14.73 -2.84
CA ASP A 250 13.51 -15.18 -2.97
C ASP A 250 12.52 -14.10 -2.54
N ILE A 251 12.82 -13.35 -1.47
CA ILE A 251 12.01 -12.20 -1.02
C ILE A 251 12.07 -11.03 -1.99
N MET A 252 13.24 -10.75 -2.57
CA MET A 252 13.38 -9.72 -3.59
C MET A 252 12.65 -10.09 -4.89
N GLU A 253 12.69 -11.35 -5.29
CA GLU A 253 11.92 -11.86 -6.43
C GLU A 253 10.41 -11.72 -6.18
N ALA A 254 9.94 -12.11 -5.00
CA ALA A 254 8.54 -11.96 -4.62
C ALA A 254 8.09 -10.48 -4.58
N HIS A 255 8.94 -9.59 -4.06
CA HIS A 255 8.72 -8.16 -4.07
C HIS A 255 8.56 -7.62 -5.48
N GLU A 256 9.51 -7.90 -6.38
CA GLU A 256 9.45 -7.47 -7.77
C GLU A 256 8.22 -8.04 -8.48
N ALA A 257 7.92 -9.32 -8.26
CA ALA A 257 6.75 -9.95 -8.86
C ALA A 257 5.42 -9.33 -8.36
N SER A 258 5.34 -8.91 -7.08
CA SER A 258 4.19 -8.18 -6.53
C SER A 258 4.07 -6.75 -7.08
N PHE A 259 5.21 -6.11 -7.36
CA PHE A 259 5.25 -4.83 -8.05
C PHE A 259 4.74 -4.98 -9.49
N GLN A 260 5.19 -6.00 -10.22
CA GLN A 260 4.73 -6.27 -11.57
C GLN A 260 3.24 -6.66 -11.62
N GLN A 261 2.71 -7.38 -10.62
CA GLN A 261 1.27 -7.58 -10.45
C GLN A 261 0.53 -6.25 -10.35
N THR A 262 1.04 -5.30 -9.57
CA THR A 262 0.44 -3.96 -9.41
C THR A 262 0.39 -3.21 -10.75
N VAL A 263 1.51 -3.20 -11.49
CA VAL A 263 1.59 -2.55 -12.81
C VAL A 263 0.63 -3.22 -13.80
N ALA A 264 0.63 -4.55 -13.88
CA ALA A 264 -0.23 -5.30 -14.78
C ALA A 264 -1.72 -5.07 -14.46
N TRP A 265 -2.07 -5.03 -13.17
CA TRP A 265 -3.43 -4.76 -12.73
C TRP A 265 -3.92 -3.39 -13.18
N PHE A 266 -3.15 -2.33 -12.93
CA PHE A 266 -3.56 -0.98 -13.36
C PHE A 266 -3.58 -0.82 -14.88
N LYS A 267 -2.68 -1.49 -15.62
CA LYS A 267 -2.76 -1.54 -17.08
C LYS A 267 -4.04 -2.21 -17.57
N LYS A 268 -4.56 -3.21 -16.85
CA LYS A 268 -5.82 -3.89 -17.15
C LYS A 268 -7.04 -3.00 -16.83
N THR A 269 -7.01 -2.24 -15.74
CA THR A 269 -8.22 -1.61 -15.17
C THR A 269 -8.33 -0.10 -15.36
N LEU A 270 -7.24 0.60 -15.72
CA LEU A 270 -7.19 2.06 -15.88
C LEU A 270 -6.73 2.51 -17.27
N SER A 271 -6.60 1.59 -18.23
CA SER A 271 -6.24 1.97 -19.60
C SER A 271 -7.38 2.70 -20.31
N THR A 272 -7.00 3.74 -21.06
CA THR A 272 -7.81 4.57 -21.95
C THR A 272 -8.69 3.76 -22.90
#